data_AF-A0A9D1YGS9-F1
#
_entry.id   AF-A0A9D1YGS9-F1
#
_cell.length_a   1.000
_cell.length_b   1.000
_cell.length_c   1.000
_cell.angle_alpha   90.00
_cell.angle_beta   90.00
_cell.angle_gamma   90.00
#
_symmetry.space_group_name_H-M   'P 1'
#
loop_
_entity.id
_entity.type
_entity.pdbx_description
1 polymer ?
#
loop_
_entity_poly.entity_id
_entity_poly.type
_entity_poly.pdbx_seq_one_letter_code
_entity_poly.pdbx_strand_id
1 'polypeptide(L)'
;MKKRTRNIIITACVAVVAAAAVLVGVFVGKPMVERQQVEQEFAAIQQRKEEANSNPNLPASRKLVHYDEGIPLSEMDTNDLEIYLPKARAAIATPLDSPEEEAYHLPLPVDVNYYSSPDSSGEPAYTIPQGTEVLLYDSGEIDPYDPAPYGCVCYPDYQKGWRYGAAFLTMDSGMTISKARSNDELPYYYVRTEDLRAVLGAYYDKYQERFSAAKGREDYIDTYAEYIDHTLFTNGDFCSPELERLWDGYVTVAEQTASQEKE
;
A
#
# COMPACT_ATOMS: atom_id res chain seq x y z
N MET A 1 -10.74 -7.18 63.41
CA MET A 1 -10.68 -7.79 62.06
C MET A 1 -11.14 -6.87 60.91
N LYS A 2 -12.14 -5.98 61.08
CA LYS A 2 -12.70 -5.14 59.97
C LYS A 2 -11.72 -4.21 59.22
N LYS A 3 -10.66 -3.71 59.88
CA LYS A 3 -9.73 -2.71 59.28
C LYS A 3 -8.78 -3.34 58.24
N ARG A 4 -8.35 -4.58 58.46
CA ARG A 4 -7.37 -5.28 57.61
C ARG A 4 -8.00 -5.71 56.28
N THR A 5 -9.24 -6.22 56.32
CA THR A 5 -10.00 -6.58 55.12
C THR A 5 -10.34 -5.36 54.26
N ARG A 6 -10.66 -4.22 54.88
CA ARG A 6 -10.96 -2.97 54.15
C ARG A 6 -9.72 -2.42 53.43
N ASN A 7 -8.54 -2.50 54.04
CA ASN A 7 -7.30 -2.08 53.38
C ASN A 7 -6.94 -2.99 52.21
N ILE A 8 -7.13 -4.31 52.33
CA ILE A 8 -6.89 -5.26 51.23
C ILE A 8 -7.81 -4.99 50.04
N ILE A 9 -9.10 -4.73 50.29
CA ILE A 9 -10.07 -4.40 49.23
C ILE A 9 -9.69 -3.10 48.53
N ILE A 10 -9.31 -2.05 49.28
CA ILE A 10 -8.88 -0.77 48.70
C ILE A 10 -7.63 -0.96 47.83
N THR A 11 -6.63 -1.71 48.31
CA THR A 11 -5.41 -2.00 47.54
C THR A 11 -5.71 -2.78 46.26
N ALA A 12 -6.61 -3.77 46.31
CA ALA A 12 -7.02 -4.52 45.13
C ALA A 12 -7.77 -3.63 44.11
N CYS A 13 -8.67 -2.75 44.56
CA CYS A 13 -9.37 -1.81 43.68
C CYS A 13 -8.40 -0.81 43.02
N VAL A 14 -7.42 -0.29 43.76
CA VAL A 14 -6.39 0.61 43.20
C VAL A 14 -5.53 -0.12 42.17
N ALA A 15 -5.16 -1.38 42.41
CA ALA A 15 -4.39 -2.18 41.46
C ALA A 15 -5.17 -2.44 40.15
N VAL A 16 -6.47 -2.72 40.23
CA VAL A 16 -7.33 -2.91 39.06
C VAL A 16 -7.48 -1.61 38.26
N VAL A 17 -7.69 -0.47 38.92
CA VAL A 17 -7.79 0.83 38.26
C VAL A 17 -6.46 1.20 37.60
N ALA A 18 -5.32 0.95 38.25
CA ALA A 18 -4.00 1.18 37.67
C ALA A 18 -3.76 0.29 36.45
N ALA A 19 -4.09 -1.00 36.53
CA ALA A 19 -3.96 -1.92 35.40
C ALA A 19 -4.87 -1.52 34.22
N ALA A 20 -6.12 -1.14 34.48
CA ALA A 20 -7.05 -0.66 33.46
C ALA A 20 -6.57 0.66 32.83
N ALA A 21 -6.03 1.59 33.61
CA ALA A 21 -5.48 2.85 33.09
C ALA A 21 -4.24 2.61 32.21
N VAL A 22 -3.37 1.66 32.57
CA VAL A 22 -2.23 1.25 31.73
C VAL A 22 -2.71 0.60 30.45
N LEU A 23 -3.69 -0.31 30.52
CA LEU A 23 -4.26 -0.95 29.33
C LEU A 23 -4.92 0.08 28.40
N VAL A 24 -5.71 1.02 28.93
CA VAL A 24 -6.30 2.10 28.13
C VAL A 24 -5.20 3.01 27.55
N GLY A 25 -4.18 3.36 28.33
CA GLY A 25 -3.07 4.17 27.83
C GLY A 25 -2.29 3.49 26.70
N VAL A 26 -2.05 2.17 26.81
CA VAL A 26 -1.30 1.38 25.82
C VAL A 26 -2.12 1.05 24.59
N PHE A 27 -3.37 0.63 24.76
CA PHE A 27 -4.20 0.12 23.65
C PHE A 27 -5.11 1.19 23.02
N VAL A 28 -5.28 2.35 23.65
CA VAL A 28 -6.17 3.42 23.14
C VAL A 28 -5.44 4.77 23.09
N GLY A 29 -4.75 5.15 24.17
CA GLY A 29 -4.10 6.46 24.26
C GLY A 29 -2.95 6.65 23.26
N LYS A 30 -2.03 5.68 23.18
CA LYS A 30 -0.90 5.71 22.24
C LYS A 30 -1.35 5.75 20.77
N PRO A 31 -2.20 4.80 20.29
CA PRO A 31 -2.68 4.82 18.90
C PRO A 31 -3.38 6.11 18.50
N MET A 32 -4.10 6.76 19.42
CA MET A 32 -4.78 8.03 19.14
C MET A 32 -3.82 9.22 18.97
N VAL A 33 -2.78 9.31 19.79
CA VAL A 33 -1.78 10.39 19.69
C VAL A 33 -0.92 10.20 18.44
N GLU A 34 -0.58 8.94 18.14
CA GLU A 34 0.17 8.51 16.96
C GLU A 34 -0.57 8.86 15.65
N ARG A 35 -1.86 8.55 15.58
CA ARG A 35 -2.74 8.97 14.48
C ARG A 35 -2.78 10.50 14.31
N GLN A 36 -2.86 11.25 15.41
CA GLN A 36 -2.94 12.71 15.37
C GLN A 36 -1.67 13.36 14.79
N GLN A 37 -0.49 12.76 15.01
CA GLN A 37 0.77 13.25 14.42
C GLN A 37 0.82 13.04 12.91
N VAL A 38 0.42 11.86 12.42
CA VAL A 38 0.40 11.60 10.97
C VAL A 38 -0.65 12.44 10.25
N GLU A 39 -1.81 12.66 10.87
CA GLU A 39 -2.81 13.62 10.38
C GLU A 39 -2.23 15.05 10.29
N GLN A 40 -1.42 15.48 11.27
CA GLN A 40 -0.74 16.78 11.24
C GLN A 40 0.33 16.89 10.15
N GLU A 41 1.15 15.85 9.97
CA GLU A 41 2.17 15.83 8.92
C GLU A 41 1.55 15.85 7.53
N PHE A 42 0.51 15.05 7.31
CA PHE A 42 -0.21 15.02 6.05
C PHE A 42 -0.85 16.39 5.76
N ALA A 43 -1.50 17.01 6.75
CA ALA A 43 -2.04 18.37 6.63
C ALA A 43 -0.94 19.41 6.31
N ALA A 44 0.25 19.27 6.90
CA ALA A 44 1.39 20.15 6.61
C ALA A 44 1.97 19.94 5.19
N ILE A 45 1.90 18.72 4.64
CA ILE A 45 2.26 18.46 3.23
C ILE A 45 1.23 19.12 2.31
N GLN A 46 -0.06 18.94 2.58
CA GLN A 46 -1.13 19.56 1.80
C GLN A 46 -1.02 21.09 1.80
N GLN A 47 -0.81 21.71 2.96
CA GLN A 47 -0.62 23.16 3.07
C GLN A 47 0.58 23.65 2.24
N ARG A 48 1.73 22.97 2.31
CA ARG A 48 2.91 23.32 1.50
C ARG A 48 2.64 23.22 0.00
N LYS A 49 1.85 22.23 -0.41
CA LYS A 49 1.44 22.03 -1.80
C LYS A 49 0.50 23.13 -2.29
N GLU A 50 -0.48 23.52 -1.48
CA GLU A 50 -1.38 24.64 -1.79
C GLU A 50 -0.63 25.97 -1.90
N GLU A 51 0.32 26.23 -0.98
CA GLU A 51 1.18 27.41 -1.03
C GLU A 51 2.03 27.44 -2.30
N ALA A 52 2.59 26.30 -2.71
CA ALA A 52 3.35 26.16 -3.95
C ALA A 52 2.47 26.40 -5.20
N ASN A 53 1.26 25.83 -5.23
CA ASN A 53 0.32 25.94 -6.35
C ASN A 53 -0.34 27.33 -6.44
N SER A 54 -0.36 28.09 -5.34
CA SER A 54 -0.84 29.48 -5.30
C SER A 54 0.13 30.49 -5.91
N ASN A 55 1.32 30.04 -6.36
CA ASN A 55 2.29 30.89 -7.03
C ASN A 55 1.75 31.36 -8.41
N PRO A 56 1.50 32.66 -8.60
CA PRO A 56 0.86 33.20 -9.81
C PRO A 56 1.71 33.07 -11.08
N ASN A 57 2.98 32.64 -10.96
CA ASN A 57 3.87 32.42 -12.09
C ASN A 57 3.87 30.98 -12.61
N LEU A 58 3.12 30.07 -11.99
CA LEU A 58 2.95 28.71 -12.50
C LEU A 58 1.84 28.68 -13.57
N PRO A 59 2.02 27.89 -14.64
CA PRO A 59 0.93 27.65 -15.58
C PRO A 59 -0.26 27.06 -14.83
N ALA A 60 -1.48 27.53 -15.14
CA ALA A 60 -2.70 26.99 -14.54
C ALA A 60 -2.71 25.46 -14.75
N SER A 61 -2.44 24.71 -13.69
CA SER A 61 -2.55 23.26 -13.73
C SER A 61 -3.98 22.90 -14.10
N ARG A 62 -4.15 21.84 -14.89
CA ARG A 62 -5.47 21.23 -15.11
C ARG A 62 -6.14 21.08 -13.73
N LYS A 63 -7.43 21.39 -13.62
CA LYS A 63 -8.19 21.15 -12.39
C LYS A 63 -8.25 19.63 -12.22
N LEU A 64 -7.28 19.09 -11.47
CA LEU A 64 -7.18 17.67 -11.17
C LEU A 64 -8.39 17.30 -10.30
N VAL A 65 -9.04 16.18 -10.62
CA VAL A 65 -9.91 15.49 -9.65
C VAL A 65 -8.99 15.01 -8.55
N HIS A 66 -9.20 15.48 -7.32
CA HIS A 66 -8.31 15.09 -6.23
C HIS A 66 -8.66 13.70 -5.72
N TYR A 67 -7.65 12.86 -5.55
CA TYR A 67 -7.82 11.51 -4.99
C TYR A 67 -8.52 11.55 -3.62
N ASP A 68 -8.38 12.62 -2.84
CA ASP A 68 -9.03 12.78 -1.53
C ASP A 68 -10.54 13.11 -1.59
N GLU A 69 -11.13 13.31 -2.78
CA GLU A 69 -12.57 13.56 -2.94
C GLU A 69 -13.43 12.30 -2.66
N GLY A 70 -12.81 11.13 -2.54
CA GLY A 70 -13.52 9.89 -2.19
C GLY A 70 -14.42 9.35 -3.31
N ILE A 71 -14.21 9.81 -4.55
CA ILE A 71 -14.92 9.31 -5.74
C ILE A 71 -14.44 7.87 -5.99
N PRO A 72 -15.34 6.88 -6.12
CA PRO A 72 -14.95 5.50 -6.42
C PRO A 72 -13.95 5.44 -7.56
N LEU A 73 -12.87 4.69 -7.42
CA LEU A 73 -11.77 4.66 -8.40
C LEU A 73 -12.24 4.16 -9.78
N SER A 74 -13.28 3.33 -9.81
CA SER A 74 -13.98 2.88 -11.01
C SER A 74 -14.76 3.97 -11.76
N GLU A 75 -15.05 5.10 -11.09
CA GLU A 75 -15.72 6.27 -11.68
C GLU A 75 -14.71 7.35 -12.11
N MET A 76 -13.43 7.22 -11.74
CA MET A 76 -12.37 8.13 -12.16
C MET A 76 -11.90 7.81 -13.58
N ASP A 77 -11.56 8.86 -14.34
CA ASP A 77 -10.89 8.69 -15.64
C ASP A 77 -9.49 8.11 -15.42
N THR A 78 -9.11 7.08 -16.20
CA THR A 78 -7.81 6.43 -16.04
C THR A 78 -6.65 7.39 -16.29
N ASN A 79 -6.81 8.39 -17.16
CA ASN A 79 -5.78 9.42 -17.38
C ASN A 79 -5.63 10.34 -16.17
N ASP A 80 -6.68 10.57 -15.40
CA ASP A 80 -6.59 11.37 -14.16
C ASP A 80 -5.89 10.57 -13.07
N LEU A 81 -6.16 9.26 -12.99
CA LEU A 81 -5.46 8.34 -12.10
C LEU A 81 -3.95 8.28 -12.42
N GLU A 82 -3.58 8.19 -13.70
CA GLU A 82 -2.17 8.11 -14.13
C GLU A 82 -1.31 9.29 -13.66
N ILE A 83 -1.90 10.46 -13.40
CA ILE A 83 -1.15 11.62 -12.89
C ILE A 83 -0.56 11.36 -11.50
N TYR A 84 -1.17 10.45 -10.74
CA TYR A 84 -0.69 10.05 -9.41
C TYR A 84 0.43 9.01 -9.43
N LEU A 85 0.82 8.55 -10.63
CA LEU A 85 1.88 7.57 -10.83
C LEU A 85 3.11 8.23 -11.49
N PRO A 86 3.97 8.92 -10.72
CA PRO A 86 5.23 9.40 -11.28
C PRO A 86 6.14 8.20 -11.57
N LYS A 87 6.10 7.69 -12.81
CA LYS A 87 6.96 6.61 -13.32
C LYS A 87 7.08 5.47 -12.31
N ALA A 88 5.93 4.93 -11.90
CA ALA A 88 5.93 3.85 -10.94
C ALA A 88 6.65 2.65 -11.54
N ARG A 89 7.91 2.47 -11.12
CA ARG A 89 8.69 1.25 -11.30
C ARG A 89 7.76 0.10 -11.00
N ALA A 90 7.72 -0.90 -11.86
CA ALA A 90 6.99 -2.11 -11.56
C ALA A 90 7.42 -2.55 -10.16
N ALA A 91 6.47 -2.87 -9.30
CA ALA A 91 6.67 -3.16 -7.88
C ALA A 91 7.39 -4.50 -7.65
N ILE A 92 8.25 -4.85 -8.60
CA ILE A 92 9.17 -5.97 -8.63
C ILE A 92 10.49 -5.35 -9.12
N ALA A 93 10.92 -4.26 -8.46
CA ALA A 93 12.22 -3.66 -8.69
C ALA A 93 13.26 -4.63 -8.15
N THR A 94 13.57 -5.62 -8.94
CA THR A 94 14.62 -6.57 -8.67
C THR A 94 15.89 -5.97 -9.24
N PRO A 95 16.95 -5.76 -8.46
CA PRO A 95 18.28 -5.72 -9.04
C PRO A 95 18.61 -7.14 -9.50
N LEU A 96 17.95 -7.61 -10.56
CA LEU A 96 18.45 -8.75 -11.30
C LEU A 96 19.64 -8.22 -12.08
N ASP A 97 20.84 -8.72 -11.77
CA ASP A 97 22.08 -8.35 -12.46
C ASP A 97 22.04 -8.67 -13.97
N SER A 98 21.02 -9.43 -14.42
CA SER A 98 20.72 -9.77 -15.80
C SER A 98 19.24 -10.17 -15.94
N PRO A 99 18.60 -9.92 -17.08
CA PRO A 99 17.24 -10.40 -17.32
C PRO A 99 17.25 -11.92 -17.37
N GLU A 100 16.59 -12.56 -16.40
CA GLU A 100 16.38 -13.99 -16.47
C GLU A 100 15.21 -14.32 -17.37
N GLU A 101 15.38 -15.37 -18.17
CA GLU A 101 14.41 -15.81 -19.18
C GLU A 101 13.06 -16.22 -18.58
N GLU A 102 12.95 -16.39 -17.25
CA GLU A 102 11.73 -16.84 -16.56
C GLU A 102 11.30 -15.92 -15.40
N ALA A 103 11.95 -14.77 -15.21
CA ALA A 103 11.64 -13.87 -14.07
C ALA A 103 10.46 -12.94 -14.32
N TYR A 104 10.05 -12.76 -15.57
CA TYR A 104 8.96 -11.88 -15.96
C TYR A 104 7.58 -12.53 -15.81
N HIS A 105 7.51 -13.80 -15.41
CA HIS A 105 6.25 -14.52 -15.19
C HIS A 105 6.31 -15.42 -13.95
N LEU A 106 5.13 -15.78 -13.44
CA LEU A 106 4.97 -16.65 -12.28
C LEU A 106 3.62 -17.39 -12.36
N PRO A 107 3.57 -18.68 -11.97
CA PRO A 107 2.30 -19.33 -11.71
C PRO A 107 1.65 -18.74 -10.45
N LEU A 108 0.39 -18.34 -10.55
CA LEU A 108 -0.30 -17.73 -9.41
C LEU A 108 -0.35 -18.68 -8.20
N PRO A 109 0.02 -18.22 -6.98
CA PRO A 109 0.01 -19.07 -5.78
C PRO A 109 -1.39 -19.30 -5.21
N VAL A 110 -2.36 -18.47 -5.60
CA VAL A 110 -3.77 -18.48 -5.18
C VAL A 110 -4.65 -18.12 -6.38
N ASP A 111 -5.96 -18.35 -6.27
CA ASP A 111 -6.93 -17.74 -7.19
C ASP A 111 -6.89 -16.22 -6.98
N VAL A 112 -6.71 -15.45 -8.05
CA VAL A 112 -6.78 -13.98 -7.98
C VAL A 112 -8.15 -13.54 -8.47
N ASN A 113 -8.93 -12.94 -7.58
CA ASN A 113 -10.30 -12.54 -7.84
C ASN A 113 -10.40 -11.03 -8.07
N TYR A 114 -11.05 -10.66 -9.16
CA TYR A 114 -11.25 -9.29 -9.59
C TYR A 114 -12.74 -8.93 -9.52
N TYR A 115 -13.03 -7.77 -8.96
CA TYR A 115 -14.37 -7.31 -8.60
C TYR A 115 -14.68 -5.97 -9.27
N SER A 116 -15.96 -5.72 -9.52
CA SER A 116 -16.44 -4.42 -10.03
C SER A 116 -16.57 -3.35 -8.95
N SER A 117 -16.61 -3.75 -7.67
CA SER A 117 -16.71 -2.90 -6.49
C SER A 117 -15.88 -3.48 -5.34
N PRO A 118 -15.40 -2.66 -4.39
CA PRO A 118 -14.65 -3.11 -3.22
C PRO A 118 -15.54 -3.72 -2.13
N ASP A 119 -16.56 -4.49 -2.53
CA ASP A 119 -17.39 -5.26 -1.61
C ASP A 119 -17.13 -6.76 -1.83
N SER A 120 -16.80 -7.47 -0.75
CA SER A 120 -16.52 -8.91 -0.80
C SER A 120 -17.79 -9.76 -0.82
N SER A 121 -18.95 -9.14 -1.06
CA SER A 121 -20.25 -9.80 -1.02
C SER A 121 -20.76 -10.20 -2.40
N GLY A 122 -20.20 -9.59 -3.46
CA GLY A 122 -20.44 -9.98 -4.84
C GLY A 122 -19.60 -11.17 -5.30
N GLU A 123 -20.08 -11.86 -6.33
CA GLU A 123 -19.25 -12.79 -7.11
C GLU A 123 -18.15 -12.02 -7.84
N PRO A 124 -16.94 -12.60 -8.00
CA PRO A 124 -15.89 -12.00 -8.82
C PRO A 124 -16.39 -11.73 -10.24
N ALA A 125 -16.08 -10.55 -10.78
CA ALA A 125 -16.32 -10.23 -12.18
C ALA A 125 -15.38 -11.01 -13.11
N TYR A 126 -14.18 -11.34 -12.61
CA TYR A 126 -13.17 -12.10 -13.31
C TYR A 126 -12.28 -12.83 -12.29
N THR A 127 -11.87 -14.06 -12.59
CA THR A 127 -10.97 -14.84 -11.74
C THR A 127 -9.89 -15.45 -12.60
N ILE A 128 -8.64 -15.32 -12.16
CA ILE A 128 -7.53 -16.08 -12.73
C ILE A 128 -7.24 -17.25 -11.77
N PRO A 129 -7.40 -18.52 -12.21
CA PRO A 129 -7.18 -19.67 -11.34
C PRO A 129 -5.73 -19.78 -10.86
N GLN A 130 -5.57 -20.28 -9.64
CA GLN A 130 -4.29 -20.71 -9.09
C GLN A 130 -3.53 -21.62 -10.07
N GLY A 131 -2.22 -21.43 -10.16
CA GLY A 131 -1.33 -22.18 -11.05
C GLY A 131 -1.32 -21.68 -12.49
N THR A 132 -2.19 -20.72 -12.85
CA THR A 132 -2.11 -20.04 -14.14
C THR A 132 -0.85 -19.19 -14.21
N GLU A 133 -0.07 -19.35 -15.28
CA GLU A 133 1.11 -18.52 -15.55
C GLU A 133 0.69 -17.11 -15.99
N VAL A 134 1.13 -16.11 -15.22
CA VAL A 134 0.84 -14.70 -15.50
C VAL A 134 2.12 -13.90 -15.70
N LEU A 135 2.01 -12.85 -16.51
CA LEU A 135 3.04 -11.84 -16.67
C LEU A 135 3.08 -10.94 -15.44
N LEU A 136 4.29 -10.68 -14.94
CA LEU A 136 4.56 -9.73 -13.87
C LEU A 136 5.12 -8.41 -14.43
N TYR A 137 5.89 -8.50 -15.51
CA TYR A 137 6.43 -7.40 -16.32
C TYR A 137 6.76 -7.92 -17.72
N ASP A 138 7.17 -7.05 -18.65
CA ASP A 138 7.49 -7.46 -20.03
C ASP A 138 8.88 -8.13 -20.12
N SER A 139 9.03 -9.12 -21.00
CA SER A 139 10.27 -9.89 -21.09
C SER A 139 11.45 -9.05 -21.56
N GLY A 140 12.64 -9.32 -21.01
CA GLY A 140 13.87 -8.60 -21.33
C GLY A 140 14.04 -7.26 -20.59
N GLU A 141 13.08 -6.86 -19.76
CA GLU A 141 13.23 -5.70 -18.88
C GLU A 141 14.10 -6.03 -17.67
N ILE A 142 15.12 -5.19 -17.43
CA ILE A 142 16.08 -5.32 -16.31
C ILE A 142 15.63 -4.47 -15.11
N ASP A 143 14.95 -3.36 -15.38
CA ASP A 143 14.34 -2.45 -14.39
C ASP A 143 12.98 -2.04 -14.98
N PRO A 144 11.94 -2.87 -14.84
CA PRO A 144 10.64 -2.61 -15.44
C PRO A 144 10.08 -1.28 -14.92
N TYR A 145 9.97 -0.26 -15.79
CA TYR A 145 9.51 1.10 -15.44
C TYR A 145 8.02 1.31 -15.65
N ASP A 146 7.39 0.43 -16.42
CA ASP A 146 5.98 0.46 -16.78
C ASP A 146 5.42 -0.92 -16.47
N PRO A 147 4.35 -1.07 -15.68
CA PRO A 147 3.04 -0.71 -16.22
C PRO A 147 2.05 -0.30 -15.13
N ALA A 148 2.39 0.67 -14.29
CA ALA A 148 1.44 1.07 -13.27
C ALA A 148 0.18 1.71 -13.89
N PRO A 149 -1.02 1.37 -13.39
CA PRO A 149 -1.31 0.30 -12.42
C PRO A 149 -1.59 -1.06 -13.09
N TYR A 150 -0.78 -2.06 -12.79
CA TYR A 150 -0.93 -3.43 -13.30
C TYR A 150 -0.47 -4.44 -12.25
N GLY A 151 -1.25 -5.51 -12.09
CA GLY A 151 -0.85 -6.64 -11.26
C GLY A 151 -0.63 -6.24 -9.82
N CYS A 152 0.62 -6.32 -9.34
CA CYS A 152 0.95 -5.93 -7.96
C CYS A 152 1.09 -4.41 -7.75
N VAL A 153 1.09 -3.61 -8.82
CA VAL A 153 1.13 -2.15 -8.75
C VAL A 153 -0.28 -1.63 -8.92
N CYS A 154 -1.00 -1.39 -7.84
CA CYS A 154 -2.38 -0.92 -7.90
C CYS A 154 -2.60 0.26 -6.96
N TYR A 155 -3.58 1.10 -7.30
CA TYR A 155 -4.00 2.20 -6.45
C TYR A 155 -4.64 1.67 -5.16
N PRO A 156 -4.38 2.29 -4.00
CA PRO A 156 -5.06 1.94 -2.76
C PRO A 156 -6.49 2.45 -2.75
N ASP A 157 -7.47 1.59 -2.52
CA ASP A 157 -8.84 2.04 -2.36
C ASP A 157 -9.05 2.80 -1.03
N TYR A 158 -10.16 3.54 -0.94
CA TYR A 158 -10.58 4.19 0.31
C TYR A 158 -10.98 3.17 1.39
N GLN A 159 -11.31 1.94 1.00
CA GLN A 159 -11.57 0.83 1.90
C GLN A 159 -10.31 -0.02 2.10
N LYS A 160 -9.93 -0.23 3.36
CA LYS A 160 -8.80 -1.07 3.75
C LYS A 160 -8.92 -2.48 3.15
N GLY A 161 -7.80 -3.03 2.66
CA GLY A 161 -7.73 -4.36 2.08
C GLY A 161 -8.07 -4.43 0.59
N TRP A 162 -8.29 -3.29 -0.07
CA TRP A 162 -8.67 -3.22 -1.47
C TRP A 162 -7.71 -2.38 -2.30
N ARG A 163 -7.52 -2.83 -3.53
CA ARG A 163 -6.66 -2.22 -4.55
C ARG A 163 -7.43 -2.09 -5.85
N TYR A 164 -7.08 -1.10 -6.66
CA TYR A 164 -7.68 -0.88 -7.98
C TYR A 164 -6.60 -0.73 -9.06
N GLY A 165 -6.71 -1.53 -10.12
CA GLY A 165 -5.74 -1.52 -11.23
C GLY A 165 -6.02 -2.58 -12.28
N ALA A 166 -5.15 -2.65 -13.30
CA ALA A 166 -5.30 -3.63 -14.36
C ALA A 166 -5.00 -5.06 -13.88
N ALA A 167 -5.83 -6.00 -14.33
CA ALA A 167 -5.64 -7.42 -14.06
C ALA A 167 -4.34 -7.97 -14.68
N PHE A 168 -3.83 -9.06 -14.12
CA PHE A 168 -2.72 -9.78 -14.72
C PHE A 168 -3.08 -10.30 -16.11
N LEU A 169 -2.09 -10.27 -17.02
CA LEU A 169 -2.17 -10.93 -18.31
C LEU A 169 -1.66 -12.35 -18.15
N THR A 170 -2.38 -13.30 -18.71
CA THR A 170 -1.94 -14.69 -18.78
C THR A 170 -0.91 -14.87 -19.88
N MET A 171 0.06 -15.77 -19.69
CA MET A 171 1.10 -16.06 -20.69
C MET A 171 0.53 -16.59 -22.01
N ASP A 172 -0.63 -17.24 -21.98
CA ASP A 172 -1.31 -17.75 -23.18
C ASP A 172 -2.06 -16.68 -23.99
N SER A 173 -2.19 -15.46 -23.47
CA SER A 173 -2.80 -14.33 -24.19
C SER A 173 -2.01 -13.93 -25.45
N GLY A 174 -0.72 -14.24 -25.51
CA GLY A 174 0.18 -13.83 -26.60
C GLY A 174 0.39 -12.30 -26.68
N MET A 175 0.02 -11.57 -25.64
CA MET A 175 0.16 -10.13 -25.52
C MET A 175 1.26 -9.76 -24.53
N THR A 176 1.99 -8.68 -24.82
CA THR A 176 2.82 -8.01 -23.81
C THR A 176 1.98 -6.98 -23.08
N ILE A 177 2.38 -6.60 -21.87
CA ILE A 177 1.67 -5.60 -21.06
C ILE A 177 1.68 -4.25 -21.78
N SER A 178 2.83 -3.85 -22.34
CA SER A 178 2.95 -2.61 -23.13
C SER A 178 1.97 -2.56 -24.30
N LYS A 179 1.79 -3.69 -25.00
CA LYS A 179 0.87 -3.78 -26.15
C LYS A 179 -0.59 -3.77 -25.72
N ALA A 180 -0.93 -4.46 -24.64
CA ALA A 180 -2.29 -4.46 -24.10
C ALA A 180 -2.68 -3.06 -23.61
N ARG A 181 -1.74 -2.35 -22.97
CA ARG A 181 -1.93 -0.95 -22.56
C ARG A 181 -2.13 -0.02 -23.75
N SER A 182 -1.30 -0.12 -24.79
CA SER A 182 -1.42 0.76 -25.97
C SER A 182 -2.71 0.58 -26.76
N ASN A 183 -3.39 -0.56 -26.58
CA ASN A 183 -4.63 -0.90 -27.27
C ASN A 183 -5.88 -0.68 -26.40
N ASP A 184 -5.75 -0.15 -25.17
CA ASP A 184 -6.84 -0.08 -24.17
C ASP A 184 -7.49 -1.45 -23.87
N GLU A 185 -6.69 -2.53 -23.92
CA GLU A 185 -7.14 -3.92 -23.70
C GLU A 185 -6.94 -4.39 -22.25
N LEU A 186 -6.52 -3.50 -21.34
CA LEU A 186 -6.31 -3.78 -19.92
C LEU A 186 -7.47 -3.23 -19.07
N PRO A 187 -8.54 -4.01 -18.82
CA PRO A 187 -9.60 -3.59 -17.92
C PRO A 187 -9.11 -3.48 -16.47
N TYR A 188 -9.64 -2.49 -15.76
CA TYR A 188 -9.32 -2.22 -14.38
C TYR A 188 -10.40 -2.83 -13.48
N TYR A 189 -9.96 -3.38 -12.35
CA TYR A 189 -10.84 -4.01 -11.38
C TYR A 189 -10.36 -3.71 -9.96
N TYR A 190 -11.26 -3.93 -9.00
CA TYR A 190 -10.88 -4.06 -7.61
C TYR A 190 -10.32 -5.46 -7.34
N VAL A 191 -9.27 -5.54 -6.54
CA VAL A 191 -8.63 -6.78 -6.12
C VAL A 191 -8.27 -6.68 -4.64
N ARG A 192 -8.27 -7.82 -3.95
CA ARG A 192 -7.91 -7.87 -2.54
C ARG A 192 -6.40 -7.65 -2.38
N THR A 193 -6.01 -6.79 -1.45
CA THR A 193 -4.58 -6.57 -1.12
C THR A 193 -3.90 -7.90 -0.75
N GLU A 194 -4.60 -8.80 -0.06
CA GLU A 194 -4.05 -10.09 0.37
C GLU A 194 -3.68 -11.04 -0.79
N ASP A 195 -4.46 -11.04 -1.87
CA ASP A 195 -4.18 -11.84 -3.06
C ASP A 195 -2.88 -11.36 -3.73
N LEU A 196 -2.71 -10.04 -3.85
CA LEU A 196 -1.48 -9.44 -4.40
C LEU A 196 -0.28 -9.69 -3.49
N ARG A 197 -0.45 -9.63 -2.17
CA ARG A 197 0.61 -9.98 -1.20
C ARG A 197 1.02 -11.44 -1.32
N ALA A 198 0.10 -12.36 -1.59
CA ALA A 198 0.43 -13.76 -1.85
C ALA A 198 1.29 -13.91 -3.11
N VAL A 199 0.95 -13.20 -4.20
CA VAL A 199 1.75 -13.17 -5.44
C VAL A 199 3.16 -12.63 -5.19
N LEU A 200 3.28 -11.48 -4.51
CA LEU A 200 4.58 -10.90 -4.14
C LEU A 200 5.40 -11.84 -3.26
N GLY A 201 4.77 -12.53 -2.31
CA GLY A 201 5.41 -13.50 -1.45
C GLY A 201 5.94 -14.71 -2.22
N ALA A 202 5.14 -15.27 -3.14
CA ALA A 202 5.58 -16.38 -3.99
C ALA A 202 6.73 -15.97 -4.92
N TYR A 203 6.71 -14.74 -5.44
CA TYR A 203 7.82 -14.21 -6.20
C TYR A 203 9.08 -14.05 -5.34
N TYR A 204 8.95 -13.52 -4.12
CA TYR A 204 10.07 -13.45 -3.18
C TYR A 204 10.65 -14.83 -2.89
N ASP A 205 9.79 -15.81 -2.61
CA ASP A 205 10.20 -17.16 -2.25
C ASP A 205 10.93 -17.86 -3.43
N LYS A 206 10.50 -17.62 -4.68
CA LYS A 206 11.19 -18.11 -5.91
C LYS A 206 12.62 -17.58 -6.02
N TYR A 207 12.87 -16.35 -5.57
CA TYR A 207 14.16 -15.64 -5.72
C TYR A 207 14.82 -15.30 -4.38
N GLN A 208 14.47 -16.02 -3.31
CA GLN A 208 14.85 -15.71 -1.94
C GLN A 208 16.36 -15.58 -1.76
N GLU A 209 17.15 -16.44 -2.40
CA GLU A 209 18.62 -16.41 -2.31
C GLU A 209 19.21 -15.07 -2.76
N ARG A 210 18.52 -14.35 -3.65
CA ARG A 210 18.92 -13.02 -4.13
C ARG A 210 18.39 -11.90 -3.26
N PHE A 211 17.13 -12.01 -2.84
CA PHE A 211 16.48 -10.94 -2.07
C PHE A 211 16.86 -10.92 -0.60
N SER A 212 17.13 -12.08 0.00
CA SER A 212 17.46 -12.20 1.44
C SER A 212 18.74 -11.46 1.83
N ALA A 213 19.62 -11.16 0.88
CA ALA A 213 20.78 -10.31 1.11
C ALA A 213 20.43 -8.81 1.30
N ALA A 214 19.27 -8.37 0.80
CA ALA A 214 18.86 -6.96 0.78
C ALA A 214 17.65 -6.66 1.68
N LYS A 215 16.65 -7.55 1.73
CA LYS A 215 15.40 -7.35 2.48
C LYS A 215 14.82 -8.65 3.02
N GLY A 216 14.19 -8.57 4.20
CA GLY A 216 13.32 -9.62 4.70
C GLY A 216 12.08 -9.80 3.82
N ARG A 217 11.45 -10.97 3.89
CA ARG A 217 10.27 -11.32 3.08
C ARG A 217 9.11 -10.36 3.27
N GLU A 218 8.72 -10.10 4.51
CA GLU A 218 7.59 -9.20 4.79
C GLU A 218 7.93 -7.76 4.43
N ASP A 219 9.17 -7.30 4.68
CA ASP A 219 9.62 -5.97 4.25
C ASP A 219 9.55 -5.80 2.72
N TYR A 220 9.89 -6.87 1.96
CA TYR A 220 9.72 -6.89 0.52
C TYR A 220 8.25 -6.74 0.15
N ILE A 221 7.38 -7.63 0.67
CA ILE A 221 5.95 -7.64 0.35
C ILE A 221 5.32 -6.28 0.68
N ASP A 222 5.59 -5.73 1.87
CA ASP A 222 5.11 -4.44 2.33
C ASP A 222 5.57 -3.30 1.43
N THR A 223 6.88 -3.24 1.12
CA THR A 223 7.45 -2.18 0.26
C THR A 223 6.67 -2.07 -1.04
N TYR A 224 6.33 -3.22 -1.64
CA TYR A 224 5.79 -3.28 -2.99
C TYR A 224 4.26 -3.22 -3.02
N ALA A 225 3.59 -3.88 -2.08
CA ALA A 225 2.14 -3.77 -1.93
C ALA A 225 1.71 -2.32 -1.59
N GLU A 226 2.52 -1.60 -0.82
CA GLU A 226 2.19 -0.25 -0.33
C GLU A 226 2.91 0.88 -1.10
N TYR A 227 3.60 0.55 -2.19
CA TYR A 227 4.45 1.51 -2.92
C TYR A 227 3.67 2.77 -3.37
N ILE A 228 2.47 2.58 -3.92
CA ILE A 228 1.62 3.68 -4.37
C ILE A 228 1.06 4.47 -3.19
N ASP A 229 0.73 3.81 -2.08
CA ASP A 229 0.26 4.44 -0.85
C ASP A 229 1.28 5.45 -0.34
N HIS A 230 2.55 5.01 -0.22
CA HIS A 230 3.65 5.87 0.21
C HIS A 230 3.87 7.06 -0.73
N THR A 231 3.71 6.83 -2.04
CA THR A 231 3.85 7.88 -3.06
C THR A 231 2.75 8.94 -2.91
N LEU A 232 1.49 8.50 -2.80
CA LEU A 232 0.34 9.39 -2.59
C LEU A 232 0.45 10.16 -1.28
N PHE A 233 0.90 9.51 -0.21
CA PHE A 233 1.10 10.14 1.09
C PHE A 233 2.19 11.23 1.02
N THR A 234 3.35 10.89 0.47
CA THR A 234 4.50 11.81 0.36
C THR A 234 4.16 13.03 -0.50
N ASN A 235 3.32 12.86 -1.51
CA ASN A 235 2.87 13.94 -2.39
C ASN A 235 1.70 14.75 -1.80
N GLY A 236 1.16 14.36 -0.65
CA GLY A 236 0.00 14.99 -0.01
C GLY A 236 -1.31 14.78 -0.78
N ASP A 237 -1.39 13.73 -1.60
CA ASP A 237 -2.56 13.42 -2.43
C ASP A 237 -3.57 12.56 -1.69
N PHE A 238 -3.10 11.56 -0.94
CA PHE A 238 -3.97 10.66 -0.20
C PHE A 238 -3.21 9.90 0.90
N CYS A 239 -3.85 9.69 2.06
CA CYS A 239 -3.34 8.83 3.12
C CYS A 239 -4.18 7.53 3.16
N SER A 240 -3.65 6.47 2.56
CA SER A 240 -4.32 5.16 2.46
C SER A 240 -4.62 4.54 3.84
N PRO A 241 -5.78 3.85 4.00
CA PRO A 241 -6.08 3.02 5.17
C PRO A 241 -5.17 1.78 5.34
N GLU A 242 -4.23 1.53 4.44
CA GLU A 242 -3.20 0.49 4.63
C GLU A 242 -2.00 1.03 5.41
N LEU A 243 -1.74 2.34 5.30
CA LEU A 243 -0.67 3.02 6.02
C LEU A 243 -1.01 3.32 7.49
N GLU A 244 -2.11 2.76 8.02
CA GLU A 244 -2.42 2.91 9.45
C GLU A 244 -1.29 2.40 10.34
N ARG A 245 -0.51 1.42 9.89
CA ARG A 245 0.66 0.93 10.62
C ARG A 245 1.83 1.93 10.64
N LEU A 246 1.91 2.88 9.69
CA LEU A 246 2.83 4.01 9.81
C LEU A 246 2.41 4.95 10.93
N TRP A 247 1.12 4.96 11.30
CA TRP A 247 0.68 5.62 12.52
C TRP A 247 1.39 4.99 13.73
N ASP A 248 1.51 3.66 13.78
CA ASP A 248 2.21 2.95 14.86
C ASP A 248 3.76 3.01 14.76
N GLY A 249 4.34 3.10 13.55
CA GLY A 249 5.77 2.94 13.28
C GLY A 249 6.63 4.21 13.30
N TYR A 250 6.06 5.40 13.04
CA TYR A 250 6.78 6.68 13.02
C TYR A 250 7.40 7.07 14.38
N VAL A 251 6.88 6.51 15.47
CA VAL A 251 7.35 6.74 16.85
C VAL A 251 8.80 6.31 17.04
N THR A 252 9.20 5.18 16.48
CA THR A 252 10.53 4.61 16.73
C THR A 252 11.67 5.48 16.17
N VAL A 253 11.44 6.15 15.03
CA VAL A 253 12.43 7.01 14.38
C VAL A 253 12.41 8.42 14.98
N ALA A 254 11.24 8.97 15.31
CA ALA A 254 11.13 10.26 15.99
C ALA A 254 11.72 10.24 17.41
N GLU A 255 11.52 9.15 18.17
CA GLU A 255 12.12 8.98 19.51
C GLU A 255 13.65 8.82 19.47
N GLN A 256 14.19 8.15 18.43
CA GLN A 256 15.64 8.03 18.22
C GLN A 256 16.28 9.37 17.84
N THR A 257 15.62 10.15 17.00
CA THR A 257 16.12 11.46 16.55
C THR A 257 16.07 12.49 17.69
N ALA A 258 15.00 12.51 18.49
CA ALA A 258 14.87 13.38 19.65
C ALA A 258 15.78 13.00 20.84
N SER A 259 16.28 11.76 20.88
CA SER A 259 17.25 11.31 21.89
C SER A 259 18.70 11.67 21.49
N GLN A 260 19.00 11.72 20.19
CA GLN A 260 20.31 12.17 19.68
C GLN A 260 20.50 13.69 19.74
N GLU A 261 19.42 14.48 19.74
CA GLU A 261 19.48 15.94 19.91
C GLU A 261 19.61 16.38 21.40
N LYS A 262 19.62 15.43 22.34
CA LYS A 262 19.72 15.68 23.79
C LYS A 262 21.03 15.20 24.43
N GLU A 263 21.97 14.69 23.64
CA GLU A 263 23.38 14.48 24.02
C GLU A 263 24.28 15.58 23.45
#